data_AF-A0A7S2E1T6-F1
#
_entry.id   AF-A0A7S2E1T6-F1
#
_cell.length_a   1.000
_cell.length_b   1.000
_cell.length_c   1.000
_cell.angle_alpha   90.00
_cell.angle_beta   90.00
_cell.angle_gamma   90.00
#
_symmetry.space_group_name_H-M   'P 1'
#
loop_
_entity.id
_entity.type
_entity.pdbx_description
1 polymer ?
#
loop_
_entity_poly.entity_id
_entity_poly.type
_entity_poly.pdbx_seq_one_letter_code
_entity_poly.pdbx_strand_id
1 'polypeptide(L)'
;QSRMADDAPPAPPPLRSMHALLRSMGVADYEPRVLHQLLEFVQQYSTDIFADSLHLAEHGGRPGHLESEDVLLSVRLREKAAQATAPQLMDWMAKTRNRHTIEPPTV
;
A
#
# COMPACT_ATOMS: atom_id res chain seq x y z
N GLN A 1 23.98 29.27 -19.21
CA GLN A 1 24.41 27.85 -19.32
C GLN A 1 23.24 26.93 -18.98
N SER A 2 22.11 27.06 -19.68
CA SER A 2 20.86 26.36 -19.36
C SER A 2 20.44 25.52 -20.57
N ARG A 3 21.08 24.34 -20.74
CA ARG A 3 20.73 23.40 -21.84
C ARG A 3 21.28 21.97 -21.65
N MET A 4 21.43 21.48 -20.43
CA MET A 4 22.01 20.14 -20.19
C MET A 4 21.11 19.16 -19.41
N ALA A 5 19.89 19.55 -19.03
CA ALA A 5 18.96 18.65 -18.34
C ALA A 5 17.97 17.92 -19.29
N ASP A 6 17.87 18.34 -20.55
CA ASP A 6 16.87 17.82 -21.52
C ASP A 6 17.37 16.63 -22.37
N ASP A 7 18.59 16.13 -22.17
CA ASP A 7 19.18 15.05 -22.97
C ASP A 7 19.28 13.70 -22.22
N ALA A 8 18.57 13.57 -21.09
CA ALA A 8 18.40 12.26 -20.46
C ALA A 8 17.48 11.40 -21.34
N PRO A 9 17.84 10.13 -21.63
CA PRO A 9 16.98 9.25 -22.42
C PRO A 9 15.59 9.21 -21.80
N PRO A 10 14.52 9.17 -22.62
CA PRO A 10 13.16 9.22 -22.10
C PRO A 10 12.99 8.10 -21.08
N ALA A 11 12.67 8.51 -19.84
CA ALA A 11 12.45 7.62 -18.73
C ALA A 11 11.62 6.39 -19.16
N PRO A 12 11.89 5.17 -18.64
CA PRO A 12 11.13 3.98 -18.99
C PRO A 12 9.61 4.19 -18.83
N PRO A 13 8.76 3.53 -19.65
CA PRO A 13 7.32 3.76 -19.61
C PRO A 13 6.69 3.70 -18.20
N PRO A 14 7.02 2.73 -17.33
CA PRO A 14 6.46 2.68 -15.97
C PRO A 14 6.85 3.89 -15.12
N LEU A 15 8.07 4.40 -15.30
CA LEU A 15 8.58 5.57 -14.59
C LEU A 15 7.84 6.83 -15.02
N ARG A 16 7.54 6.97 -16.32
CA ARG A 16 6.72 8.09 -16.83
C ARG A 16 5.30 8.05 -16.29
N SER A 17 4.68 6.87 -16.23
CA SER A 17 3.34 6.72 -15.64
C SER A 17 3.33 7.10 -14.16
N MET A 18 4.35 6.68 -13.39
CA MET A 18 4.46 7.05 -11.97
C MET A 18 4.67 8.56 -11.79
N HIS A 19 5.48 9.19 -12.63
CA HIS A 19 5.65 10.65 -12.64
C HIS A 19 4.35 11.39 -12.97
N ALA A 20 3.56 10.89 -13.92
CA ALA A 20 2.25 11.47 -14.25
C ALA A 20 1.25 11.32 -13.09
N LEU A 21 1.31 10.20 -12.36
CA LEU A 21 0.49 9.93 -11.19
C LEU A 21 0.85 10.87 -10.02
N LEU A 22 2.14 11.07 -9.71
CA LEU A 22 2.55 12.03 -8.68
C LEU A 22 2.10 13.47 -9.01
N ARG A 23 2.20 13.85 -10.29
CA ARG A 23 1.75 15.16 -10.77
C ARG A 23 0.23 15.35 -10.63
N SER A 24 -0.57 14.30 -10.88
CA SER A 24 -2.03 14.40 -10.72
C SER A 24 -2.46 14.52 -9.26
N MET A 25 -1.64 14.01 -8.32
CA MET A 25 -1.83 14.20 -6.87
C MET A 25 -1.33 15.57 -6.36
N GLY A 26 -0.78 16.42 -7.24
CA GLY A 26 -0.24 17.73 -6.86
C GLY A 26 1.15 17.69 -6.20
N VAL A 27 1.85 16.55 -6.26
CA VAL A 27 3.22 16.43 -5.73
C VAL A 27 4.21 16.86 -6.83
N ALA A 28 4.83 18.02 -6.63
CA ALA A 28 5.76 18.61 -7.60
C ALA A 28 7.24 18.33 -7.26
N ASP A 29 7.58 18.26 -5.97
CA ASP A 29 8.96 18.09 -5.50
C ASP A 29 9.11 16.74 -4.78
N TYR A 30 9.95 15.87 -5.33
CA TYR A 30 10.34 14.59 -4.73
C TYR A 30 11.75 14.20 -5.15
N GLU A 31 12.41 13.39 -4.32
CA GLU A 31 13.69 12.81 -4.69
C GLU A 31 13.49 11.77 -5.82
N PRO A 32 14.35 11.73 -6.85
CA PRO A 32 14.25 10.75 -7.93
C PRO A 32 14.19 9.29 -7.45
N ARG A 33 14.79 8.98 -6.30
CA ARG A 33 14.78 7.65 -5.69
C ARG A 33 13.40 7.18 -5.26
N VAL A 34 12.49 8.08 -4.91
CA VAL A 34 11.10 7.75 -4.51
C VAL A 34 10.37 7.05 -5.66
N LEU A 35 10.59 7.49 -6.90
CA LEU A 35 9.97 6.84 -8.06
C LEU A 35 10.41 5.38 -8.22
N HIS A 36 11.69 5.09 -7.97
CA HIS A 36 12.21 3.74 -8.03
C HIS A 36 11.61 2.87 -6.91
N GLN A 37 11.56 3.39 -5.69
CA GLN A 37 10.94 2.70 -4.54
C GLN A 37 9.46 2.41 -4.77
N LEU A 38 8.71 3.36 -5.34
CA LEU A 38 7.30 3.15 -5.68
C LEU A 38 7.14 2.07 -6.76
N LEU A 39 8.03 2.02 -7.74
CA LEU A 39 7.99 1.00 -8.78
C LEU A 39 8.32 -0.39 -8.21
N GLU A 40 9.34 -0.49 -7.36
CA GLU A 40 9.67 -1.71 -6.62
C GLU A 40 8.48 -2.16 -5.77
N PHE A 41 7.85 -1.23 -5.07
CA PHE A 41 6.66 -1.50 -4.26
C PHE A 41 5.51 -2.06 -5.10
N VAL A 42 5.19 -1.45 -6.24
CA VAL A 42 4.11 -1.93 -7.12
C VAL A 42 4.41 -3.33 -7.65
N GLN A 43 5.66 -3.59 -8.04
CA GLN A 43 6.05 -4.91 -8.53
C GLN A 43 5.97 -5.98 -7.43
N GLN A 44 6.51 -5.68 -6.25
CA GLN A 44 6.47 -6.60 -5.11
C GLN A 44 5.01 -6.85 -4.66
N TYR A 45 4.22 -5.79 -4.52
CA TYR A 45 2.82 -5.88 -4.12
C TYR A 45 2.00 -6.74 -5.10
N SER A 46 2.17 -6.50 -6.41
CA SER A 46 1.45 -7.29 -7.43
C SER A 46 1.87 -8.76 -7.39
N THR A 47 3.16 -9.03 -7.24
CA THR A 47 3.71 -10.40 -7.14
C THR A 47 3.14 -11.13 -5.93
N ASP A 48 3.11 -10.47 -4.77
CA ASP A 48 2.55 -11.06 -3.55
C ASP A 48 1.05 -11.36 -3.71
N ILE A 49 0.27 -10.42 -4.26
CA ILE A 49 -1.16 -10.61 -4.48
C ILE A 49 -1.43 -11.78 -5.43
N PHE A 50 -0.65 -11.93 -6.49
CA PHE A 50 -0.81 -13.08 -7.40
C PHE A 50 -0.41 -14.40 -6.74
N ALA A 51 0.61 -14.41 -5.89
CA ALA A 51 0.98 -15.61 -5.12
C ALA A 51 -0.13 -16.03 -4.16
N ASP A 52 -0.70 -15.08 -3.42
CA ASP A 52 -1.84 -15.34 -2.52
C ASP A 52 -3.06 -15.84 -3.29
N SER A 53 -3.32 -15.25 -4.46
CA SER A 53 -4.45 -15.63 -5.32
C SER A 53 -4.31 -17.04 -5.88
N LEU A 54 -3.08 -17.46 -6.20
CA LEU A 54 -2.81 -18.83 -6.65
C LEU A 54 -3.11 -19.84 -5.54
N HIS A 55 -2.72 -19.55 -4.29
CA HIS A 55 -3.07 -20.39 -3.15
C HIS A 55 -4.58 -20.45 -2.90
N LEU A 56 -5.31 -19.36 -3.11
CA LEU A 56 -6.76 -19.35 -3.01
C LEU A 56 -7.42 -20.17 -4.13
N ALA A 57 -6.91 -20.08 -5.37
CA ALA A 57 -7.40 -20.88 -6.48
C ALA A 57 -7.16 -22.39 -6.26
N GLU A 58 -6.01 -22.76 -5.68
CA GLU A 58 -5.72 -24.14 -5.25
C GLU A 58 -6.70 -24.61 -4.18
N HIS A 59 -7.03 -23.76 -3.20
CA HIS A 59 -8.05 -24.06 -2.18
C HIS A 59 -9.45 -24.25 -2.78
N GLY A 60 -9.76 -23.53 -3.85
CA GLY A 60 -10.99 -23.69 -4.64
C GLY A 60 -11.01 -24.93 -5.55
N GLY A 61 -9.97 -25.76 -5.53
CA GLY A 61 -9.86 -26.95 -6.38
C GLY A 61 -9.50 -26.65 -7.84
N ARG A 62 -9.00 -25.44 -8.12
CA ARG A 62 -8.65 -24.94 -9.46
C ARG A 62 -7.15 -24.63 -9.56
N PRO A 63 -6.25 -25.62 -9.47
CA PRO A 63 -4.81 -25.38 -9.47
C PRO A 63 -4.36 -24.76 -10.79
N GLY A 64 -3.62 -23.66 -10.71
CA GLY A 64 -3.11 -22.95 -11.89
C GLY A 64 -4.17 -22.22 -12.73
N HIS A 65 -5.44 -22.22 -12.32
CA HIS A 65 -6.51 -21.46 -12.98
C HIS A 65 -6.96 -20.30 -12.08
N LEU A 66 -6.39 -19.13 -12.35
CA LEU A 66 -6.61 -17.93 -11.56
C LEU A 66 -7.77 -17.10 -12.13
N GLU A 67 -8.77 -16.81 -11.30
CA GLU A 67 -9.90 -15.97 -11.66
C GLU A 67 -9.83 -14.61 -10.97
N SER A 68 -10.61 -13.64 -11.48
CA SER A 68 -10.70 -12.30 -10.90
C SER A 68 -11.21 -12.30 -9.46
N GLU A 69 -12.02 -13.30 -9.09
CA GLU A 69 -12.53 -13.44 -7.71
C GLU A 69 -11.42 -13.78 -6.72
N ASP A 70 -10.45 -14.61 -7.12
CA ASP A 70 -9.31 -14.99 -6.28
C ASP A 70 -8.43 -13.76 -6.00
N VAL A 71 -8.19 -12.92 -7.02
CA VAL A 71 -7.47 -11.65 -6.86
C VAL A 71 -8.21 -10.69 -5.94
N LEU A 72 -9.52 -10.55 -6.12
CA LEU A 72 -10.34 -9.68 -5.29
C LEU A 72 -10.34 -10.14 -3.83
N LEU A 73 -10.42 -11.46 -3.59
CA LEU A 73 -10.36 -12.03 -2.25
C LEU A 73 -8.99 -11.81 -1.60
N SER A 74 -7.89 -12.03 -2.33
CA SER A 74 -6.53 -11.75 -1.85
C SER A 74 -6.36 -10.30 -1.41
N VAL A 75 -6.81 -9.34 -2.22
CA VAL A 75 -6.73 -7.91 -1.88
C VAL A 75 -7.52 -7.61 -0.61
N ARG A 76 -8.77 -8.09 -0.50
CA ARG A 76 -9.60 -7.88 0.70
C ARG A 76 -8.99 -8.48 1.97
N LEU A 77 -8.38 -9.66 1.87
CA LEU A 77 -7.70 -10.29 3.01
C LEU A 77 -6.51 -9.45 3.47
N ARG A 78 -5.73 -8.91 2.53
CA ARG A 78 -4.59 -8.05 2.83
C ARG A 78 -5.01 -6.70 3.42
N GLU A 79 -6.08 -6.10 2.90
CA GLU A 79 -6.70 -4.89 3.48
C GLU A 79 -7.15 -5.13 4.92
N LYS A 80 -7.84 -6.24 5.17
CA LYS A 80 -8.30 -6.62 6.51
C LYS A 80 -7.13 -6.86 7.47
N ALA A 81 -6.04 -7.46 7.00
CA ALA A 81 -4.83 -7.65 7.79
C ALA A 81 -4.10 -6.33 8.09
N ALA A 82 -4.10 -5.39 7.14
CA ALA A 82 -3.48 -4.07 7.29
C ALA A 82 -4.32 -3.11 8.15
N GLN A 83 -5.58 -3.44 8.45
CA GLN A 83 -6.47 -2.57 9.20
C GLN A 83 -6.04 -2.46 10.67
N ALA A 84 -5.33 -1.37 10.98
CA ALA A 84 -4.63 -1.21 12.25
C ALA A 84 -5.55 -1.12 13.48
N THR A 85 -6.79 -0.63 13.39
CA THR A 85 -7.75 -0.69 14.50
C THR A 85 -9.17 -0.38 14.03
N ALA A 86 -10.15 -1.20 14.42
CA ALA A 86 -11.56 -0.84 14.25
C ALA A 86 -11.90 0.36 15.16
N PRO A 87 -12.52 1.45 14.66
CA PRO A 87 -12.87 2.61 15.47
C PRO A 87 -13.66 2.28 16.75
N GLN A 88 -14.53 1.27 16.66
CA GLN A 88 -15.34 0.77 17.77
C GLN A 88 -14.48 0.20 18.90
N LEU A 89 -13.38 -0.47 18.55
CA LEU A 89 -12.46 -1.06 19.50
C LEU A 89 -11.69 0.04 20.25
N MET A 90 -11.31 1.13 19.57
CA MET A 90 -10.66 2.27 20.21
C MET A 90 -11.60 2.98 21.21
N ASP A 91 -12.86 3.20 20.83
CA ASP A 91 -13.85 3.78 21.75
C ASP A 91 -14.09 2.88 22.98
N TRP A 92 -14.21 1.57 22.76
CA TRP A 92 -14.31 0.60 23.86
C TRP A 92 -13.06 0.58 24.75
N MET A 93 -11.86 0.63 24.15
CA MET A 93 -10.59 0.69 24.88
C MET A 93 -10.50 1.97 25.71
N ALA A 94 -10.90 3.12 25.14
CA ALA A 94 -10.93 4.40 25.84
C ALA A 94 -11.90 4.37 27.02
N LYS A 95 -13.14 3.88 26.81
CA LYS A 95 -14.13 3.72 27.89
C LYS A 95 -13.66 2.77 28.99
N THR A 96 -12.89 1.74 28.63
CA THR A 96 -12.37 0.78 29.60
C THR A 96 -11.21 1.34 30.40
N ARG A 97 -10.26 2.03 29.75
CA ARG A 97 -9.06 2.59 30.40
C ARG A 97 -9.31 3.88 31.17
N ASN A 98 -10.17 4.76 30.66
CA ASN A 98 -10.47 6.05 31.29
C ASN A 98 -11.42 5.92 32.51
N ARG A 99 -11.72 4.69 32.95
CA ARG A 99 -12.47 4.42 34.19
C ARG A 99 -11.66 4.67 35.44
N HIS A 100 -10.34 4.61 35.35
CA HIS A 100 -9.45 4.89 36.48
C HIS A 100 -9.14 6.38 36.50
N THR A 101 -9.56 7.05 37.58
CA THR A 101 -9.19 8.44 37.82
C THR A 101 -7.67 8.53 37.96
N ILE A 102 -7.07 9.51 37.31
CA ILE A 102 -5.64 9.76 37.45
C ILE A 102 -5.42 10.24 38.88
N GLU A 103 -4.62 9.51 39.65
CA GLU A 103 -4.25 9.91 41.00
C GLU A 103 -3.51 11.26 40.94
N PRO A 104 -3.81 12.20 41.84
CA PRO A 104 -3.15 13.50 41.84
C PRO A 104 -1.64 13.31 42.01
N PRO A 105 -0.80 14.12 41.33
CA PRO A 105 0.65 13.99 41.43
C PRO A 105 1.08 14.20 42.88
N THR A 106 1.79 13.22 43.43
CA THR A 106 2.47 13.33 44.72
C THR A 106 3.61 14.34 44.60
N VAL A 107 3.49 15.44 45.35
CA VAL A 107 4.57 16.41 45.63
C VAL A 107 5.56 15.80 46.60
#